data_AF-A0A5B9M910-F1
#
_entry.id   AF-A0A5B9M910-F1
#
_cell.length_a   1.000
_cell.length_b   1.000
_cell.length_c   1.000
_cell.angle_alpha   90.00
_cell.angle_beta   90.00
_cell.angle_gamma   90.00
#
_symmetry.space_group_name_H-M   'P 1'
#
loop_
_entity.id
_entity.type
_entity.pdbx_description
1 polymer ?
#
loop_
_entity_poly.entity_id
_entity_poly.type
_entity_poly.pdbx_seq_one_letter_code
_entity_poly.pdbx_strand_id
1 'polypeptide(L)'
;MKRSTLLTVAAAALFTAALACSPTQVSAQSAGSWVDIARGKAGSGANASGMIQIAKSRSSSKSGVDFGHGFALGAGPNGIALSNSIGVGAGQGGAAHNVQLNIGRGGAHVSHGGVVSQGGNRRVISGGHTGTTSGGKVYGGSHSTGFGQHTKAYSKSHTRQWGGQVYQPQTTYSQPAYSQPTSSRGRTMTNRVIRSGGIRMFGR
;
A
#
# COMPACT_ATOMS: atom_id res chain seq x y z
N MET A 1 -51.12 20.65 26.34
CA MET A 1 -50.06 20.91 25.33
C MET A 1 -50.68 20.84 23.95
N LYS A 2 -50.37 21.79 23.05
CA LYS A 2 -50.94 21.80 21.70
C LYS A 2 -50.35 20.62 20.90
N ARG A 3 -51.15 19.95 20.06
CA ARG A 3 -50.70 18.81 19.22
C ARG A 3 -49.44 19.14 18.40
N SER A 4 -49.30 20.40 17.99
CA SER A 4 -48.10 20.90 17.30
C SER A 4 -46.83 20.80 18.15
N THR A 5 -46.89 21.08 19.45
CA THR A 5 -45.75 21.02 20.36
C THR A 5 -45.27 19.58 20.59
N LEU A 6 -46.20 18.63 20.60
CA LEU A 6 -45.89 17.21 20.82
C LEU A 6 -45.20 16.59 19.58
N LEU A 7 -45.64 16.98 18.38
CA LEU A 7 -45.04 16.56 17.11
C LEU A 7 -43.61 17.09 16.93
N THR A 8 -43.35 18.35 17.31
CA THR A 8 -42.00 18.93 17.23
C THR A 8 -41.01 18.24 18.17
N VAL A 9 -41.44 17.92 19.39
CA VAL A 9 -40.60 17.22 20.38
C VAL A 9 -40.32 15.78 19.94
N ALA A 10 -41.33 15.08 19.39
CA ALA A 10 -41.15 13.72 18.87
C ALA A 10 -40.20 13.68 17.66
N ALA A 11 -40.32 14.62 16.74
CA ALA A 11 -39.43 14.74 15.58
C ALA A 11 -37.98 15.06 16.01
N ALA A 12 -37.79 15.94 16.98
CA ALA A 12 -36.47 16.24 17.54
C ALA A 12 -35.86 15.02 18.24
N ALA A 13 -36.64 14.26 19.01
CA ALA A 13 -36.17 13.03 19.67
C ALA A 13 -35.75 11.95 18.65
N LEU A 14 -36.56 11.74 17.59
CA LEU A 14 -36.25 10.82 16.49
C LEU A 14 -35.00 11.24 15.71
N PHE A 15 -34.84 12.53 15.44
CA PHE A 15 -33.65 13.06 14.75
C PHE A 15 -32.38 12.86 15.59
N THR A 16 -32.46 13.13 16.90
CA THR A 16 -31.32 12.92 17.81
C THR A 16 -30.98 11.43 17.98
N ALA A 17 -31.98 10.54 18.02
CA ALA A 17 -31.77 9.10 18.03
C ALA A 17 -31.15 8.58 16.72
N ALA A 18 -31.55 9.15 15.57
CA ALA A 18 -30.95 8.84 14.27
C ALA A 18 -29.47 9.28 14.20
N LEU A 19 -29.11 10.43 14.77
CA LEU A 19 -27.71 10.86 14.87
C LEU A 19 -26.89 9.98 15.82
N ALA A 20 -27.47 9.48 16.91
CA ALA A 20 -26.80 8.54 17.80
C ALA A 20 -26.55 7.16 17.15
N CYS A 21 -27.38 6.79 16.17
CA CYS A 21 -27.21 5.59 15.34
C CYS A 21 -26.33 5.82 14.10
N SER A 22 -25.67 6.98 13.97
CA SER A 22 -24.67 7.18 12.92
C SER A 22 -23.58 6.10 13.05
N PRO A 23 -23.19 5.40 11.98
CA PRO A 23 -22.09 4.45 12.06
C PRO A 23 -20.84 5.21 12.52
N THR A 24 -20.33 4.86 13.70
CA THR A 24 -19.01 5.30 14.17
C THR A 24 -18.04 5.12 13.02
N GLN A 25 -17.32 6.16 12.64
CA GLN A 25 -16.32 6.11 11.57
C GLN A 25 -15.30 5.01 11.90
N VAL A 26 -15.49 3.82 11.37
CA VAL A 26 -14.65 2.67 11.71
C VAL A 26 -13.32 2.88 10.99
N SER A 27 -12.24 2.99 11.76
CA SER A 27 -10.91 3.29 11.24
C SER A 27 -10.47 2.24 10.23
N ALA A 28 -10.13 2.68 9.02
CA ALA A 28 -9.55 1.86 7.98
C ALA A 28 -8.19 1.31 8.44
N GLN A 29 -8.08 -0.01 8.63
CA GLN A 29 -6.76 -0.59 8.91
C GLN A 29 -5.93 -0.63 7.66
N SER A 30 -4.64 -0.38 7.82
CA SER A 30 -3.70 -0.49 6.72
C SER A 30 -2.29 -0.74 7.21
N ALA A 31 -1.45 -1.26 6.32
CA ALA A 31 -0.04 -1.52 6.56
C ALA A 31 0.77 -1.23 5.29
N GLY A 32 1.83 -0.45 5.45
CA GLY A 32 2.77 -0.06 4.40
C GLY A 32 4.21 -0.33 4.83
N SER A 33 5.05 -0.78 3.90
CA SER A 33 6.47 -1.01 4.14
C SER A 33 7.26 -0.89 2.85
N TRP A 34 8.55 -0.57 2.96
CA TRP A 34 9.44 -0.45 1.82
C TRP A 34 10.90 -0.63 2.22
N VAL A 35 11.72 -0.92 1.21
CA VAL A 35 13.18 -0.94 1.26
C VAL A 35 13.76 -0.24 0.02
N ASP A 36 14.86 0.48 0.20
CA ASP A 36 15.68 1.06 -0.87
C ASP A 36 17.14 0.72 -0.57
N ILE A 37 17.70 -0.19 -1.37
CA ILE A 37 19.05 -0.70 -1.19
C ILE A 37 19.89 -0.17 -2.33
N ALA A 38 20.89 0.64 -2.03
CA ALA A 38 21.87 1.15 -2.98
C ALA A 38 23.29 0.87 -2.46
N ARG A 39 24.32 1.15 -3.25
CA ARG A 39 25.71 0.88 -2.84
C ARG A 39 26.11 1.76 -1.66
N GLY A 40 26.36 1.13 -0.51
CA GLY A 40 26.75 1.84 0.73
C GLY A 40 25.61 2.63 1.37
N LYS A 41 24.36 2.36 0.98
CA LYS A 41 23.17 3.03 1.47
C LYS A 41 22.03 2.03 1.58
N ALA A 42 21.46 1.91 2.77
CA ALA A 42 20.28 1.09 3.01
C ALA A 42 19.19 1.92 3.70
N GLY A 43 18.02 2.01 3.07
CA GLY A 43 16.82 2.63 3.61
C GLY A 43 15.72 1.59 3.78
N SER A 44 14.92 1.75 4.84
CA SER A 44 13.70 0.98 5.05
C SER A 44 12.70 1.78 5.86
N GLY A 45 11.41 1.57 5.60
CA GLY A 45 10.34 2.21 6.36
C GLY A 45 9.12 1.32 6.50
N ALA A 46 8.29 1.65 7.47
CA ALA A 46 7.04 0.96 7.77
C ALA A 46 6.04 1.95 8.40
N ASN A 47 4.76 1.78 8.11
CA ASN A 47 3.67 2.55 8.69
C ASN A 47 2.41 1.67 8.79
N ALA A 48 1.59 1.89 9.81
CA ALA A 48 0.36 1.14 10.03
C ALA A 48 -0.78 2.05 10.52
N SER A 49 -2.01 1.63 10.30
CA SER A 49 -3.24 2.21 10.85
C SER A 49 -4.14 1.10 11.37
N GLY A 50 -4.86 1.34 12.46
CA GLY A 50 -5.73 0.37 13.12
C GLY A 50 -5.82 0.61 14.63
N MET A 51 -6.60 -0.20 15.34
CA MET A 51 -6.60 -0.22 16.81
C MET A 51 -5.32 -0.82 17.37
N ILE A 52 -4.80 -1.86 16.70
CA ILE A 52 -3.49 -2.45 16.98
C ILE A 52 -2.57 -2.05 15.83
N GLN A 53 -1.43 -1.47 16.16
CA GLN A 53 -0.45 -0.99 15.18
C GLN A 53 0.95 -1.42 15.58
N ILE A 54 1.64 -2.08 14.65
CA ILE A 54 3.07 -2.37 14.76
C ILE A 54 3.70 -1.84 13.49
N ALA A 55 4.68 -0.95 13.61
CA ALA A 55 5.52 -0.52 12.50
C ALA A 55 6.96 -0.57 12.96
N LYS A 56 7.77 -1.42 12.31
CA LYS A 56 9.17 -1.61 12.61
C LYS A 56 9.97 -1.57 11.33
N SER A 57 11.09 -0.87 11.35
CA SER A 57 12.04 -0.88 10.26
C SER A 57 13.46 -1.04 10.80
N ARG A 58 14.33 -1.62 9.99
CA ARG A 58 15.76 -1.75 10.26
C ARG A 58 16.51 -1.62 8.94
N SER A 59 17.55 -0.81 8.93
CA SER A 59 18.49 -0.76 7.82
C SER A 59 19.92 -0.70 8.34
N SER A 60 20.83 -1.30 7.58
CA SER A 60 22.25 -1.33 7.91
C SER A 60 23.08 -1.40 6.64
N SER A 61 24.21 -0.69 6.63
CA SER A 61 25.26 -0.83 5.63
C SER A 61 26.55 -1.17 6.35
N LYS A 62 27.05 -2.39 6.21
CA LYS A 62 28.28 -2.82 6.89
C LYS A 62 29.05 -3.81 6.02
N SER A 63 30.37 -3.64 5.97
CA SER A 63 31.30 -4.54 5.26
C SER A 63 30.91 -4.81 3.80
N GLY A 64 30.43 -3.78 3.09
CA GLY A 64 30.03 -3.89 1.68
C GLY A 64 28.68 -4.57 1.45
N VAL A 65 27.96 -4.95 2.52
CA VAL A 65 26.61 -5.49 2.49
C VAL A 65 25.62 -4.45 3.01
N ASP A 66 24.61 -4.17 2.20
CA ASP A 66 23.49 -3.31 2.53
C ASP A 66 22.26 -4.19 2.79
N PHE A 67 21.55 -3.91 3.87
CA PHE A 67 20.37 -4.65 4.28
C PHE A 67 19.27 -3.69 4.73
N GLY A 68 18.04 -3.94 4.32
CA GLY A 68 16.86 -3.20 4.75
C GLY A 68 15.70 -4.16 5.02
N HIS A 69 14.90 -3.85 6.03
CA HIS A 69 13.66 -4.56 6.32
C HIS A 69 12.64 -3.63 6.93
N GLY A 70 11.43 -3.62 6.38
CA GLY A 70 10.26 -2.94 6.92
C GLY A 70 9.16 -3.94 7.20
N PHE A 71 8.51 -3.83 8.35
CA PHE A 71 7.37 -4.63 8.75
C PHE A 71 6.29 -3.74 9.36
N ALA A 72 5.08 -3.83 8.85
CA ALA A 72 3.91 -3.18 9.40
C ALA A 72 2.75 -4.15 9.57
N LEU A 73 2.01 -3.98 10.67
CA LEU A 73 0.76 -4.65 10.98
C LEU A 73 -0.23 -3.60 11.48
N GLY A 74 -1.37 -3.49 10.83
CA GLY A 74 -2.52 -2.70 11.28
C GLY A 74 -3.71 -3.63 11.46
N ALA A 75 -4.29 -3.69 12.66
CA ALA A 75 -5.42 -4.56 12.95
C ALA A 75 -6.52 -3.85 13.75
N GLY A 76 -7.75 -4.34 13.63
CA GLY A 76 -8.94 -3.76 14.27
C GLY A 76 -10.23 -4.49 13.87
N PRO A 77 -11.42 -3.92 14.14
CA PRO A 77 -12.70 -4.61 13.96
C PRO A 77 -13.04 -4.97 12.51
N ASN A 78 -12.46 -4.24 11.56
CA ASN A 78 -12.68 -4.46 10.12
C ASN A 78 -11.71 -5.46 9.47
N GLY A 79 -10.72 -5.99 10.20
CA GLY A 79 -9.67 -6.84 9.63
C GLY A 79 -8.24 -6.61 10.13
N ILE A 80 -7.31 -7.28 9.45
CA ILE A 80 -5.86 -7.28 9.68
C ILE A 80 -5.17 -6.99 8.34
N ALA A 81 -4.33 -5.97 8.32
CA ALA A 81 -3.43 -5.60 7.23
C ALA A 81 -1.97 -5.84 7.66
N LEU A 82 -1.20 -6.50 6.81
CA LEU A 82 0.21 -6.83 6.99
C LEU A 82 0.99 -6.37 5.77
N SER A 83 2.20 -5.86 6.02
CA SER A 83 3.12 -5.42 4.99
C SER A 83 4.53 -5.76 5.43
N ASN A 84 5.26 -6.50 4.59
CA ASN A 84 6.64 -6.86 4.86
C ASN A 84 7.47 -6.59 3.61
N SER A 85 8.58 -5.88 3.76
CA SER A 85 9.56 -5.63 2.72
C SER A 85 10.95 -5.97 3.23
N ILE A 86 11.73 -6.67 2.42
CA ILE A 86 13.11 -7.02 2.71
C ILE A 86 13.98 -6.74 1.49
N GLY A 87 15.19 -6.26 1.73
CA GLY A 87 16.15 -6.00 0.67
C GLY A 87 17.57 -6.26 1.14
N VAL A 88 18.40 -6.72 0.23
CA VAL A 88 19.82 -6.94 0.44
C VAL A 88 20.61 -6.55 -0.81
N GLY A 89 21.82 -6.07 -0.63
CA GLY A 89 22.73 -5.78 -1.73
C GLY A 89 24.17 -5.97 -1.32
N ALA A 90 24.96 -6.60 -2.18
CA ALA A 90 26.38 -6.83 -1.97
C ALA A 90 27.11 -6.80 -3.31
N GLY A 91 28.34 -6.29 -3.33
CA GLY A 91 29.15 -6.21 -4.56
C GLY A 91 28.42 -5.50 -5.70
N GLN A 92 28.15 -6.23 -6.79
CA GLN A 92 27.44 -5.75 -7.98
C GLN A 92 25.97 -6.17 -8.06
N GLY A 93 25.42 -6.83 -7.04
CA GLY A 93 24.05 -7.36 -7.03
C GLY A 93 23.18 -6.78 -5.91
N GLY A 94 21.90 -6.60 -6.20
CA GLY A 94 20.87 -6.23 -5.24
C GLY A 94 19.61 -7.07 -5.46
N ALA A 95 18.93 -7.42 -4.37
CA ALA A 95 17.67 -8.15 -4.40
C ALA A 95 16.72 -7.57 -3.35
N ALA A 96 15.45 -7.47 -3.67
CA ALA A 96 14.43 -7.05 -2.74
C ALA A 96 13.10 -7.76 -3.01
N HIS A 97 12.32 -7.95 -1.95
CA HIS A 97 11.02 -8.62 -1.99
C HIS A 97 10.03 -7.91 -1.06
N ASN A 98 8.75 -7.97 -1.37
CA ASN A 98 7.69 -7.51 -0.48
C ASN A 98 6.46 -8.42 -0.54
N VAL A 99 5.70 -8.45 0.56
CA VAL A 99 4.43 -9.17 0.70
C VAL A 99 3.45 -8.30 1.48
N GLN A 100 2.28 -8.13 0.88
CA GLN A 100 1.13 -7.42 1.44
C GLN A 100 -0.01 -8.40 1.61
N LEU A 101 -0.58 -8.48 2.80
CA LEU A 101 -1.76 -9.28 3.09
C LEU A 101 -2.78 -8.40 3.80
N ASN A 102 -4.03 -8.40 3.34
CA ASN A 102 -5.14 -7.86 4.10
C ASN A 102 -6.28 -8.86 4.13
N ILE A 103 -6.84 -9.08 5.30
CA ILE A 103 -8.03 -9.89 5.52
C ILE A 103 -9.00 -9.03 6.31
N GLY A 104 -10.15 -8.73 5.72
CA GLY A 104 -11.16 -7.90 6.34
C GLY A 104 -12.57 -8.38 6.06
N ARG A 105 -13.56 -7.73 6.67
CA ARG A 105 -14.97 -8.16 6.58
C ARG A 105 -15.50 -8.22 5.15
N GLY A 106 -15.03 -7.33 4.27
CA GLY A 106 -15.43 -7.30 2.86
C GLY A 106 -14.50 -8.04 1.91
N GLY A 107 -13.51 -8.80 2.38
CA GLY A 107 -12.66 -9.59 1.49
C GLY A 107 -11.28 -9.96 2.02
N ALA A 108 -10.48 -10.54 1.13
CA ALA A 108 -9.05 -10.74 1.32
C ALA A 108 -8.26 -10.23 0.10
N HIS A 109 -7.13 -9.59 0.36
CA HIS A 109 -6.16 -9.15 -0.63
C HIS A 109 -4.80 -9.72 -0.27
N VAL A 110 -4.10 -10.28 -1.25
CA VAL A 110 -2.67 -10.59 -1.14
C VAL A 110 -1.96 -10.03 -2.36
N SER A 111 -0.82 -9.38 -2.15
CA SER A 111 0.11 -9.05 -3.22
C SER A 111 1.53 -9.30 -2.77
N HIS A 112 2.38 -9.64 -3.71
CA HIS A 112 3.79 -9.79 -3.46
C HIS A 112 4.57 -9.44 -4.73
N GLY A 113 5.79 -8.99 -4.55
CA GLY A 113 6.65 -8.62 -5.65
C GLY A 113 8.11 -8.72 -5.25
N GLY A 114 8.97 -8.79 -6.25
CA GLY A 114 10.38 -8.82 -6.03
C GLY A 114 11.15 -8.28 -7.21
N VAL A 115 12.41 -7.95 -6.94
CA VAL A 115 13.34 -7.49 -7.95
C VAL A 115 14.73 -8.02 -7.62
N VAL A 116 15.46 -8.40 -8.67
CA VAL A 116 16.90 -8.61 -8.64
C VAL A 116 17.51 -7.67 -9.67
N SER A 117 18.57 -6.97 -9.30
CA SER A 117 19.28 -6.01 -10.14
C SER A 117 20.78 -6.29 -10.08
N GLN A 118 21.40 -6.49 -11.24
CA GLN A 118 22.83 -6.74 -11.37
C GLN A 118 23.47 -5.86 -12.45
N GLY A 119 24.79 -5.67 -12.31
CA GLY A 119 25.62 -4.96 -13.27
C GLY A 119 25.55 -3.43 -13.11
N GLY A 120 26.71 -2.81 -12.88
CA GLY A 120 26.89 -1.35 -12.81
C GLY A 120 26.24 -0.69 -11.60
N ASN A 121 24.91 -0.75 -11.53
CA ASN A 121 24.09 -0.25 -10.44
C ASN A 121 23.27 -1.37 -9.80
N ARG A 122 23.59 -1.67 -8.54
CA ARG A 122 22.88 -2.71 -7.78
C ARG A 122 21.66 -2.20 -7.01
N ARG A 123 21.20 -0.98 -7.31
CA ARG A 123 20.09 -0.40 -6.58
C ARG A 123 18.80 -1.17 -6.83
N VAL A 124 18.08 -1.48 -5.76
CA VAL A 124 16.76 -2.09 -5.77
C VAL A 124 15.84 -1.38 -4.80
N ILE A 125 14.59 -1.20 -5.20
CA ILE A 125 13.53 -0.65 -4.36
C ILE A 125 12.38 -1.64 -4.39
N SER A 126 11.85 -1.98 -3.23
CA SER A 126 10.68 -2.85 -3.12
C SER A 126 9.81 -2.42 -1.95
N GLY A 127 8.50 -2.44 -2.13
CA GLY A 127 7.56 -2.03 -1.10
C GLY A 127 6.13 -2.26 -1.52
N GLY A 128 5.22 -1.98 -0.61
CA GLY A 128 3.82 -2.11 -0.88
C GLY A 128 2.96 -1.53 0.23
N HIS A 129 1.67 -1.53 -0.05
CA HIS A 129 0.65 -1.05 0.87
C HIS A 129 -0.60 -1.92 0.74
N THR A 130 -1.31 -2.14 1.84
CA THR A 130 -2.59 -2.85 1.84
C THR A 130 -3.46 -2.37 2.98
N GLY A 131 -4.78 -2.52 2.84
CA GLY A 131 -5.72 -2.10 3.87
C GLY A 131 -7.16 -2.28 3.45
N THR A 132 -8.06 -1.82 4.32
CA THR A 132 -9.51 -1.88 4.14
C THR A 132 -10.05 -0.47 4.05
N THR A 133 -10.88 -0.16 3.05
CA THR A 133 -11.54 1.14 2.95
C THR A 133 -12.60 1.29 4.04
N SER A 134 -13.06 2.52 4.30
CA SER A 134 -14.19 2.75 5.21
C SER A 134 -15.48 2.03 4.77
N GLY A 135 -15.62 1.72 3.48
CA GLY A 135 -16.71 0.92 2.91
C GLY A 135 -16.49 -0.59 2.97
N GLY A 136 -15.48 -1.07 3.70
CA GLY A 136 -15.21 -2.49 3.92
C GLY A 136 -14.47 -3.21 2.79
N LYS A 137 -14.20 -2.56 1.65
CA LYS A 137 -13.48 -3.16 0.53
C LYS A 137 -11.99 -3.30 0.87
N VAL A 138 -11.43 -4.48 0.62
CA VAL A 138 -9.99 -4.70 0.77
C VAL A 138 -9.22 -4.21 -0.45
N TYR A 139 -8.02 -3.67 -0.26
CA TYR A 139 -7.14 -3.20 -1.33
C TYR A 139 -5.68 -3.46 -0.99
N GLY A 140 -4.82 -3.38 -2.00
CA GLY A 140 -3.38 -3.34 -1.79
C GLY A 140 -2.61 -3.46 -3.10
N GLY A 141 -1.29 -3.41 -2.99
CA GLY A 141 -0.39 -3.57 -4.11
C GLY A 141 1.07 -3.62 -3.70
N SER A 142 1.85 -4.26 -4.56
CA SER A 142 3.29 -4.42 -4.46
C SER A 142 3.98 -3.69 -5.61
N HIS A 143 5.08 -3.00 -5.30
CA HIS A 143 5.96 -2.33 -6.25
C HIS A 143 7.40 -2.81 -6.05
N SER A 144 8.09 -3.12 -7.15
CA SER A 144 9.50 -3.50 -7.14
C SER A 144 10.19 -2.96 -8.39
N THR A 145 11.37 -2.37 -8.24
CA THR A 145 12.16 -1.79 -9.33
C THR A 145 13.66 -1.88 -9.06
N GLY A 146 14.46 -1.94 -10.13
CA GLY A 146 15.91 -2.06 -10.09
C GLY A 146 16.55 -1.19 -11.16
N PHE A 147 17.84 -0.86 -10.98
CA PHE A 147 18.52 0.15 -11.78
C PHE A 147 19.78 -0.36 -12.50
N GLY A 148 20.05 -1.67 -12.44
CA GLY A 148 21.20 -2.31 -13.09
C GLY A 148 20.88 -2.77 -14.51
N GLN A 149 21.93 -3.14 -15.26
CA GLN A 149 21.75 -3.59 -16.66
C GLN A 149 21.00 -4.92 -16.76
N HIS A 150 21.06 -5.75 -15.72
CA HIS A 150 20.35 -7.02 -15.64
C HIS A 150 19.33 -6.96 -14.50
N THR A 151 18.20 -6.32 -14.77
CA THR A 151 17.10 -6.16 -13.82
C THR A 151 15.96 -7.11 -14.17
N LYS A 152 15.51 -7.91 -13.21
CA LYS A 152 14.32 -8.76 -13.30
C LYS A 152 13.39 -8.41 -12.16
N ALA A 153 12.20 -7.93 -12.47
CA ALA A 153 11.17 -7.60 -11.49
C ALA A 153 9.89 -8.39 -11.78
N TYR A 154 9.15 -8.73 -10.73
CA TYR A 154 7.84 -9.35 -10.83
C TYR A 154 6.90 -8.79 -9.76
N SER A 155 5.61 -8.85 -10.03
CA SER A 155 4.55 -8.54 -9.07
C SER A 155 3.34 -9.40 -9.39
N LYS A 156 2.69 -9.92 -8.35
CA LYS A 156 1.45 -10.67 -8.43
C LYS A 156 0.51 -10.21 -7.34
N SER A 157 -0.77 -10.18 -7.64
CA SER A 157 -1.80 -9.86 -6.67
C SER A 157 -3.04 -10.70 -6.90
N HIS A 158 -3.74 -10.97 -5.81
CA HIS A 158 -5.04 -11.61 -5.82
C HIS A 158 -5.94 -10.90 -4.83
N THR A 159 -7.14 -10.55 -5.27
CA THR A 159 -8.13 -9.88 -4.44
C THR A 159 -9.44 -10.61 -4.58
N ARG A 160 -10.01 -11.01 -3.44
CA ARG A 160 -11.36 -11.52 -3.35
C ARG A 160 -12.17 -10.57 -2.48
N GLN A 161 -13.23 -10.01 -3.02
CA GLN A 161 -14.21 -9.27 -2.23
C GLN A 161 -15.34 -10.22 -1.83
N TRP A 162 -15.84 -10.10 -0.60
CA TRP A 162 -17.03 -10.79 -0.12
C TRP A 162 -18.15 -9.78 0.05
N GLY A 163 -19.31 -10.05 -0.53
CA GLY A 163 -20.51 -9.23 -0.35
C GLY A 163 -20.32 -7.76 -0.73
N GLY A 164 -20.53 -7.44 -2.00
CA GLY A 164 -20.74 -6.06 -2.44
C GLY A 164 -21.87 -6.02 -3.44
N GLN A 165 -22.87 -5.16 -3.20
CA GLN A 165 -23.57 -4.54 -4.31
C GLN A 165 -22.51 -4.06 -5.31
N VAL A 166 -22.63 -4.53 -6.55
CA VAL A 166 -21.74 -4.20 -7.65
C VAL A 166 -21.92 -2.72 -7.95
N TYR A 167 -21.25 -1.84 -7.21
CA TYR A 167 -21.07 -0.48 -7.68
C TYR A 167 -20.02 -0.54 -8.78
N GLN A 168 -20.50 -0.41 -10.02
CA GLN A 168 -19.66 -0.32 -11.20
C GLN A 168 -18.66 0.83 -11.04
N PRO A 169 -17.39 0.64 -11.43
CA PRO A 169 -16.38 1.67 -11.28
C PRO A 169 -16.70 2.84 -12.19
N GLN A 170 -17.08 3.98 -11.61
CA GLN A 170 -16.78 5.26 -12.22
C GLN A 170 -15.27 5.46 -12.09
N THR A 171 -14.56 5.34 -13.22
CA THR A 171 -13.13 5.58 -13.33
C THR A 171 -12.80 7.03 -12.98
N THR A 172 -12.54 7.29 -11.71
CA THR A 172 -11.80 8.47 -11.28
C THR A 172 -10.37 8.03 -10.99
N TYR A 173 -9.44 8.46 -11.85
CA TYR A 173 -8.01 8.30 -11.64
C TYR A 173 -7.60 9.11 -10.40
N SER A 174 -7.67 8.51 -9.21
CA SER A 174 -7.05 9.06 -8.00
C SER A 174 -5.62 8.55 -7.94
N GLN A 175 -4.66 9.43 -8.20
CA GLN A 175 -3.25 9.13 -8.00
C GLN A 175 -2.97 8.92 -6.51
N PRO A 176 -2.30 7.83 -6.10
CA PRO A 176 -1.78 7.74 -4.74
C PRO A 176 -0.68 8.79 -4.57
N ALA A 177 -0.85 9.68 -3.59
CA ALA A 177 0.18 10.61 -3.17
C ALA A 177 1.36 9.82 -2.60
N TYR A 178 2.39 9.63 -3.41
CA TYR A 178 3.67 9.11 -2.97
C TYR A 178 4.42 10.26 -2.30
N SER A 179 4.58 10.21 -0.98
CA SER A 179 5.55 11.04 -0.27
C SER A 179 6.96 10.58 -0.65
N GLN A 180 7.50 11.19 -1.70
CA GLN A 180 8.91 11.08 -2.05
C GLN A 180 9.75 11.71 -0.92
N PRO A 181 10.86 11.09 -0.48
CA PRO A 181 11.85 11.81 0.28
C PRO A 181 12.45 12.90 -0.62
N THR A 182 12.30 14.15 -0.19
CA THR A 182 12.83 15.35 -0.85
C THR A 182 14.36 15.33 -0.85
N SER A 183 14.96 14.99 -1.99
CA SER A 183 16.36 15.35 -2.28
C SER A 183 16.35 16.63 -3.11
N SER A 184 16.86 17.71 -2.51
CA SER A 184 17.10 18.99 -3.16
C SER A 184 18.15 18.86 -4.28
N ARG A 185 17.97 19.71 -5.32
CA ARG A 185 18.86 20.05 -6.46
C ARG A 185 18.65 19.29 -7.78
N GLY A 186 18.03 19.99 -8.72
CA GLY A 186 18.68 20.31 -10.01
C GLY A 186 18.11 19.67 -11.28
N ARG A 187 17.72 20.56 -12.21
CA ARG A 187 17.52 20.40 -13.67
C ARG A 187 16.20 19.80 -14.18
N THR A 188 15.37 20.72 -14.66
CA THR A 188 14.26 20.54 -15.61
C THR A 188 14.73 19.81 -16.87
N MET A 189 14.12 18.66 -17.16
CA MET A 189 14.15 18.02 -18.47
C MET A 189 12.71 17.63 -18.83
N THR A 190 12.26 18.09 -19.99
CA THR A 190 10.93 17.91 -20.54
C THR A 190 10.60 16.43 -20.74
N ASN A 191 9.53 15.96 -20.09
CA ASN A 191 9.13 14.55 -20.09
C ASN A 191 8.31 14.22 -21.35
N ARG A 192 8.92 13.56 -22.35
CA ARG A 192 8.20 12.97 -23.49
C ARG A 192 7.63 11.63 -23.06
N VAL A 193 6.33 11.61 -22.76
CA VAL A 193 5.58 10.37 -22.46
C VAL A 193 5.39 9.58 -23.76
N ILE A 194 6.12 8.47 -23.92
CA ILE A 194 5.81 7.47 -24.95
C ILE A 194 4.83 6.46 -24.34
N ARG A 195 3.58 6.49 -24.82
CA ARG A 195 2.60 5.42 -24.58
C ARG A 195 2.61 4.48 -25.78
N SER A 196 2.97 3.22 -25.57
CA SER A 196 2.56 2.07 -26.39
C SER A 196 2.49 0.88 -25.44
N GLY A 197 1.51 0.00 -25.44
CA GLY A 197 0.55 -0.45 -26.44
C GLY A 197 0.47 -1.96 -26.20
N GLY A 198 -0.70 -2.48 -25.78
CA GLY A 198 -0.83 -3.82 -25.21
C GLY A 198 -0.30 -4.94 -26.11
N ILE A 199 0.43 -5.88 -25.52
CA ILE A 199 0.86 -7.12 -26.18
C ILE A 199 -0.35 -8.04 -26.27
N ARG A 200 -0.81 -8.33 -27.49
CA ARG A 200 -1.74 -9.43 -27.79
C ARG A 200 -0.95 -10.73 -27.82
N MET A 201 -1.32 -11.68 -26.95
CA MET A 201 -0.89 -13.07 -27.04
C MET A 201 -1.66 -13.74 -28.19
N PHE A 202 -0.95 -14.34 -29.14
CA PHE A 202 -1.53 -15.35 -30.02
C PHE A 202 -0.93 -16.70 -29.63
N GLY A 203 -1.81 -17.68 -29.43
CA GLY A 203 -1.46 -19.09 -29.39
C GLY A 203 -1.60 -19.71 -30.78
N ARG A 204 -0.60 -20.48 -31.18
CA ARG A 204 -0.67 -21.90 -31.56
C ARG A 204 0.75 -22.42 -31.64
#